data_AF-A0A8T7BA68-F1
#
_entry.id   AF-A0A8T7BA68-F1
#
_cell.length_a   1.000
_cell.length_b   1.000
_cell.length_c   1.000
_cell.angle_alpha   90.00
_cell.angle_beta   90.00
_cell.angle_gamma   90.00
#
_symmetry.space_group_name_H-M   'P 1'
#
loop_
_entity.id
_entity.type
_entity.pdbx_description
1 polymer ?
#
loop_
_entity_poly.entity_id
_entity_poly.type
_entity_poly.pdbx_seq_one_letter_code
_entity_poly.pdbx_strand_id
1 'polypeptide(L)' 'MKNAIIIHGTCDKDEYYSDKYPSLSNSHWLPWLQKQLLVRDIAAVTLEIANAWQPNY' A
#
# COMPACT_ATOMS: atom_id res chain seq x y z
N MET A 1 -3.06 21.23 8.93
CA MET A 1 -2.15 20.13 8.54
C MET A 1 -2.96 19.15 7.70
N LYS A 2 -2.46 18.71 6.54
CA LYS A 2 -3.15 17.73 5.69
C LYS A 2 -2.56 16.34 5.97
N ASN A 3 -3.41 15.32 5.96
CA ASN A 3 -3.01 13.93 6.09
C ASN A 3 -3.57 13.12 4.91
N ALA A 4 -2.97 11.96 4.67
CA ALA A 4 -3.41 11.01 3.67
C ALA A 4 -3.28 9.59 4.19
N ILE A 5 -4.26 8.75 3.83
CA ILE A 5 -4.20 7.31 4.00
C ILE A 5 -4.18 6.72 2.59
N ILE A 6 -3.19 5.89 2.30
CA ILE A 6 -3.05 5.19 1.03
C ILE A 6 -3.48 3.74 1.25
N ILE A 7 -4.41 3.28 0.41
CA ILE A 7 -4.93 1.91 0.43
C ILE A 7 -4.52 1.26 -0.90
N HIS A 8 -3.84 0.13 -0.84
CA HIS A 8 -3.49 -0.65 -2.02
C HIS A 8 -4.71 -1.43 -2.56
N GLY A 9 -4.59 -1.94 -3.79
CA GLY A 9 -5.61 -2.78 -4.41
C GLY A 9 -5.58 -4.24 -3.94
N THR A 10 -6.36 -5.07 -4.61
CA THR A 10 -6.26 -6.53 -4.50
C THR A 10 -5.06 -7.07 -5.28
N CYS A 11 -4.73 -8.34 -5.07
CA CYS A 11 -3.65 -9.05 -5.74
C CYS A 11 -4.01 -10.53 -5.90
N ASP A 12 -3.12 -11.30 -6.53
CA ASP A 12 -3.24 -12.75 -6.57
C ASP A 12 -2.84 -13.38 -5.24
N LYS A 13 -3.45 -14.52 -4.89
CA LYS A 13 -3.13 -15.26 -3.66
C LYS A 13 -1.66 -15.67 -3.61
N ASP A 14 -1.10 -16.08 -4.74
CA ASP A 14 0.30 -16.49 -4.83
C ASP A 14 1.25 -15.32 -4.60
N GLU A 15 0.90 -14.12 -5.08
CA GLU A 15 1.65 -12.89 -4.82
C GLU A 15 1.61 -12.54 -3.32
N TYR A 16 0.43 -12.60 -2.69
CA TYR A 16 0.23 -12.26 -1.29
C TYR A 16 1.07 -13.09 -0.31
N TYR A 17 1.27 -14.39 -0.60
CA TYR A 17 2.04 -15.30 0.25
C TYR A 17 3.49 -15.51 -0.20
N SER A 18 3.93 -14.83 -1.27
CA SER A 18 5.29 -15.01 -1.79
C SER A 18 6.30 -14.12 -1.05
N ASP A 19 7.49 -14.68 -0.81
CA ASP A 19 8.67 -13.96 -0.32
C ASP A 19 9.43 -13.19 -1.43
N LYS A 20 9.01 -13.32 -2.69
CA LYS A 20 9.65 -12.69 -3.85
C LYS A 20 9.14 -11.28 -4.11
N TYR A 21 7.95 -10.96 -3.60
CA TYR A 21 7.32 -9.66 -3.77
C TYR A 21 7.32 -8.89 -2.44
N PRO A 22 7.42 -7.55 -2.47
CA PRO A 22 7.22 -6.74 -1.28
C PRO A 22 5.76 -6.84 -0.81
N SER A 23 5.50 -6.39 0.43
CA SER A 23 4.13 -6.24 0.92
C SER A 23 3.33 -5.29 0.01
N LEU A 24 2.01 -5.46 -0.07
CA LEU A 24 1.19 -4.69 -1.02
C LEU A 24 1.22 -3.19 -0.71
N SER A 25 1.28 -2.83 0.58
CA SER A 25 1.47 -1.47 1.05
C SER A 25 2.82 -0.84 0.65
N ASN A 26 3.81 -1.66 0.30
CA ASN A 26 5.14 -1.22 -0.13
C ASN A 26 5.43 -1.56 -1.60
N SER A 27 4.40 -1.93 -2.36
CA SER A 27 4.51 -2.35 -3.75
C SER A 27 4.27 -1.22 -4.75
N HIS A 28 4.68 -1.46 -6.00
CA HIS A 28 4.50 -0.54 -7.13
C HIS A 28 5.02 0.88 -6.84
N TRP A 29 4.20 1.90 -7.09
CA TRP A 29 4.53 3.32 -6.93
C TRP A 29 4.08 3.89 -5.58
N LEU A 30 3.50 3.07 -4.68
CA LEU A 30 3.01 3.54 -3.38
C LEU A 30 4.12 4.11 -2.47
N PRO A 31 5.32 3.51 -2.38
CA PRO A 31 6.41 4.09 -1.59
C PRO A 31 6.85 5.45 -2.14
N TRP A 32 6.87 5.59 -3.47
CA TRP A 32 7.19 6.85 -4.13
C TRP A 32 6.11 7.91 -3.84
N LEU A 33 4.82 7.55 -3.94
CA LEU A 33 3.72 8.47 -3.61
C LEU A 33 3.79 8.93 -2.16
N GLN A 34 3.96 8.01 -1.22
CA GLN A 34 4.07 8.33 0.20
C GLN A 34 5.22 9.31 0.44
N LYS A 35 6.39 9.09 -0.20
CA LYS A 35 7.51 10.03 -0.14
C LYS A 35 7.17 11.40 -0.71
N GLN A 36 6.48 11.47 -1.85
CA GLN A 36 6.08 12.74 -2.47
C GLN A 36 5.11 13.54 -1.59
N LEU A 37 4.20 12.86 -0.87
CA LEU A 37 3.29 13.51 0.07
C LEU A 37 4.06 14.05 1.28
N LEU A 38 4.99 13.27 1.84
CA LEU A 38 5.84 13.72 2.95
C LEU A 38 6.68 14.93 2.59
N VAL A 39 7.26 14.99 1.38
CA VAL A 39 8.02 16.15 0.87
C VAL A 39 7.15 17.42 0.75
N ARG A 40 5.83 17.28 0.74
CA ARG A 40 4.86 18.39 0.66
C ARG A 40 4.18 18.66 2.00
N ASP A 41 4.78 18.22 3.11
CA ASP A 41 4.25 18.34 4.46
C ASP A 41 2.84 17.71 4.64
N ILE A 42 2.56 16.65 3.86
CA ILE A 42 1.36 15.83 4.01
C ILE A 42 1.77 14.52 4.69
N ALA A 43 1.37 14.34 5.94
CA ALA A 43 1.61 13.11 6.68
C ALA A 43 0.82 11.97 6.01
N ALA A 44 1.53 10.99 5.46
CA ALA A 44 0.95 9.89 4.72
C ALA A 44 1.34 8.53 5.29
N VAL A 45 0.35 7.65 5.42
CA VAL A 45 0.53 6.26 5.84
C VAL A 45 -0.10 5.35 4.79
N THR A 46 0.66 4.34 4.35
CA THR A 46 0.14 3.28 3.50
C THR A 46 -0.23 2.09 4.38
N LEU A 47 -1.48 1.66 4.32
CA LEU A 47 -1.99 0.55 5.12
C LEU A 47 -1.82 -0.78 4.38
N GLU A 48 -1.42 -1.82 5.11
CA GLU A 48 -1.52 -3.21 4.63
C GLU A 48 -2.90 -3.75 4.98
N ILE A 49 -3.61 -4.27 3.99
CA ILE A 49 -4.94 -4.88 4.16
C ILE A 49 -4.78 -6.39 4.25
N ALA A 50 -5.21 -6.95 5.38
CA ALA A 50 -5.18 -8.39 5.59
C ALA A 50 -6.07 -9.13 4.58
N ASN A 51 -5.57 -10.24 4.05
CA ASN A 51 -6.27 -11.10 3.08
C ASN A 51 -6.76 -10.33 1.83
N ALA A 52 -6.00 -9.33 1.37
CA ALA A 52 -6.38 -8.52 0.21
C ALA A 52 -6.56 -9.31 -1.10
N TRP A 53 -6.03 -10.53 -1.18
CA TRP A 53 -6.27 -11.48 -2.28
C TRP A 53 -7.70 -12.05 -2.31
N GLN A 54 -8.45 -11.91 -1.21
CA GLN A 54 -9.84 -12.35 -1.09
C GLN A 54 -10.74 -11.21 -0.58
N PRO A 55 -11.00 -10.18 -1.41
CA PRO A 55 -11.88 -9.10 -1.02
C PRO A 55 -13.33 -9.60 -0.85
N ASN A 56 -14.01 -9.09 0.18
CA ASN A 56 -15.44 -9.30 0.40
C ASN A 56 -16.16 -7.97 0.16
N TYR A 57 -17.00 -7.92 -0.88
CA TYR A 57 -17.67 -6.71 -1.36
C TYR A 57 -19.15 -6.70 -1.01
#